data_AF-A0A9C9Z719-F1
#
_entry.id   AF-A0A9C9Z719-F1
#
_cell.length_a   1.000
_cell.length_b   1.000
_cell.length_c   1.000
_cell.angle_alpha   90.00
_cell.angle_beta   90.00
_cell.angle_gamma   90.00
#
_symmetry.space_group_name_H-M   'P 1'
#
loop_
_entity.id
_entity.type
_entity.pdbx_description
1 polymer ?
#
loop_
_entity_poly.entity_id
_entity_poly.type
_entity_poly.pdbx_seq_one_letter_code
_entity_poly.pdbx_strand_id
1 'polypeptide(L)'
;MENKIDFEQLAHETRILTGFTNAHETLLIEAAPDIKPHLVNVTEAFYTILHTLPKAQAFLDGRLETLKKAHLNWLESLFTGPFDADFARGMYHV
;
A
#
# COMPACT_ATOMS: atom_id res chain seq x y z
N MET A 1 -26.64 -2.37 14.48
CA MET A 1 -25.54 -3.25 14.94
C MET A 1 -24.33 -2.86 14.11
N GLU A 2 -23.37 -2.14 14.68
CA GLU A 2 -22.09 -1.92 14.00
C GLU A 2 -21.42 -3.28 13.82
N ASN A 3 -21.17 -3.65 12.58
CA ASN A 3 -20.40 -4.86 12.27
C ASN A 3 -18.95 -4.54 12.63
N LYS A 4 -18.51 -4.94 13.82
CA LYS A 4 -17.11 -4.79 14.23
C LYS A 4 -16.27 -5.70 13.32
N ILE A 5 -15.46 -5.10 12.46
CA ILE A 5 -14.59 -5.85 11.53
C ILE A 5 -13.61 -6.68 12.35
N ASP A 6 -13.55 -7.98 12.07
CA ASP A 6 -12.52 -8.88 12.58
C ASP A 6 -11.31 -8.82 11.66
N PHE A 7 -10.30 -8.05 12.07
CA PHE A 7 -9.08 -7.85 11.28
C PHE A 7 -8.14 -9.05 11.31
N GLU A 8 -8.23 -9.93 12.32
CA GLU A 8 -7.47 -11.18 12.34
C GLU A 8 -8.01 -12.12 11.27
N GLN A 9 -9.34 -12.29 11.24
CA GLN A 9 -10.02 -13.08 10.21
C GLN A 9 -9.75 -12.51 8.81
N LEU A 10 -9.87 -11.18 8.64
CA LEU A 10 -9.62 -10.52 7.35
C LEU A 10 -8.19 -10.77 6.84
N ALA A 11 -7.18 -10.60 7.72
CA ALA A 11 -5.79 -10.85 7.35
C ALA A 11 -5.56 -12.32 6.98
N HIS A 12 -6.11 -13.25 7.78
CA HIS A 12 -5.97 -14.69 7.55
C HIS A 12 -6.61 -15.14 6.24
N GLU A 13 -7.87 -14.78 6.00
CA GLU A 13 -8.61 -15.17 4.80
C GLU A 13 -8.00 -14.58 3.54
N THR A 14 -7.54 -13.33 3.58
CA THR A 14 -6.87 -12.68 2.45
C THR A 14 -5.56 -13.39 2.10
N ARG A 15 -4.77 -13.80 3.10
CA ARG A 15 -3.55 -14.58 2.88
C ARG A 15 -3.86 -15.92 2.20
N ILE A 16 -4.90 -16.62 2.64
CA ILE A 16 -5.33 -17.89 2.01
C ILE A 16 -5.77 -17.66 0.57
N LEU A 17 -6.63 -16.66 0.34
CA LEU A 17 -7.20 -16.36 -0.97
C LEU A 17 -6.13 -16.00 -2.01
N THR A 18 -5.12 -15.24 -1.58
CA THR A 18 -4.02 -14.77 -2.46
C THR A 18 -2.86 -15.75 -2.55
N GLY A 19 -2.82 -16.78 -1.71
CA GLY A 19 -1.66 -17.65 -1.57
C GLY A 19 -0.43 -16.94 -0.97
N PHE A 20 -0.64 -15.83 -0.25
CA PHE A 20 0.43 -15.09 0.40
C PHE A 20 0.96 -15.86 1.61
N THR A 21 2.17 -16.39 1.46
CA THR A 21 2.84 -17.24 2.47
C THR A 21 3.89 -16.47 3.25
N ASN A 22 4.34 -17.04 4.37
CA ASN A 22 5.43 -16.46 5.16
C ASN A 22 6.72 -16.27 4.34
N ALA A 23 6.98 -17.12 3.33
CA ALA A 23 8.14 -16.96 2.45
C ALA A 23 8.06 -15.68 1.60
N HIS A 24 6.85 -15.31 1.15
CA HIS A 24 6.64 -14.05 0.42
C HIS A 24 6.81 -12.84 1.33
N GLU A 25 6.31 -12.91 2.56
CA GLU A 25 6.51 -11.87 3.58
C GLU A 25 7.99 -11.67 3.91
N THR A 26 8.73 -12.75 4.14
CA THR A 26 10.19 -12.70 4.35
C THR A 26 10.88 -12.04 3.16
N LEU A 27 10.55 -12.45 1.94
CA LEU A 27 11.15 -11.87 0.73
C LEU A 27 10.89 -10.36 0.60
N LEU A 28 9.68 -9.89 0.94
CA LEU A 28 9.36 -8.45 0.90
C LEU A 28 10.19 -7.67 1.92
N ILE A 29 10.36 -8.20 3.13
CA ILE A 29 11.17 -7.56 4.17
C ILE A 29 12.64 -7.54 3.78
N GLU A 30 13.16 -8.64 3.20
CA GLU A 30 14.55 -8.74 2.74
C GLU A 30 14.85 -7.81 1.57
N ALA A 31 13.90 -7.61 0.65
CA ALA A 31 14.06 -6.71 -0.49
C ALA A 31 13.92 -5.22 -0.13
N ALA A 32 13.45 -4.91 1.08
CA ALA A 32 13.16 -3.54 1.51
C ALA A 32 14.36 -2.57 1.37
N PRO A 33 15.60 -2.93 1.78
CA PRO A 33 16.76 -2.02 1.67
C PRO A 33 17.11 -1.67 0.23
N ASP A 34 16.88 -2.59 -0.70
CA ASP A 34 17.19 -2.41 -2.12
C ASP A 34 16.08 -1.63 -2.84
N ILE A 35 14.82 -1.80 -2.44
CA ILE A 35 13.67 -1.20 -3.11
C ILE A 35 13.32 0.19 -2.56
N LYS A 36 13.31 0.37 -1.23
CA LYS A 36 12.84 1.61 -0.59
C LYS A 36 13.51 2.90 -1.11
N PRO A 37 14.83 2.94 -1.37
CA PRO A 37 15.49 4.13 -1.91
C PRO A 37 14.92 4.60 -3.27
N HIS A 38 14.23 3.72 -4.01
CA HIS A 38 13.68 4.01 -5.32
C HIS A 38 12.19 4.41 -5.30
N LEU A 39 11.48 4.26 -4.18
CA LEU A 39 10.03 4.47 -4.10
C LEU A 39 9.60 5.91 -4.36
N VAL A 40 10.46 6.89 -4.07
CA VAL A 40 10.23 8.30 -4.45
C VAL A 40 10.11 8.43 -5.96
N ASN A 41 11.03 7.82 -6.71
CA ASN A 41 11.01 7.87 -8.17
C ASN A 41 9.82 7.09 -8.75
N VAL A 42 9.44 5.97 -8.13
CA VAL A 42 8.22 5.23 -8.50
C VAL A 42 6.98 6.09 -8.32
N THR A 43 6.90 6.83 -7.20
CA THR A 43 5.78 7.74 -6.93
C THR A 43 5.72 8.87 -7.95
N GLU A 44 6.85 9.51 -8.27
CA GLU A 44 6.91 10.54 -9.30
C GLU A 44 6.50 10.01 -10.67
N ALA A 45 6.98 8.82 -11.06
CA ALA A 45 6.62 8.19 -12.33
C ALA A 45 5.12 7.85 -12.39
N PHE A 46 4.55 7.33 -11.30
CA PHE A 46 3.11 7.04 -11.20
C PHE A 46 2.26 8.30 -11.44
N TYR A 47 2.56 9.41 -10.76
CA TYR A 47 1.80 10.64 -10.94
C TYR A 47 2.07 11.33 -12.29
N THR A 48 3.27 11.18 -12.85
CA THR A 48 3.57 11.63 -14.22
C THR A 48 2.64 10.94 -15.22
N ILE A 49 2.49 9.62 -15.12
CA ILE A 49 1.58 8.84 -15.98
C ILE A 49 0.12 9.22 -15.69
N LEU A 50 -0.27 9.31 -14.41
CA LEU A 50 -1.64 9.60 -14.02
C LEU A 50 -2.11 10.98 -14.51
N HIS A 51 -1.23 11.97 -14.57
CA HIS A 51 -1.53 13.31 -15.10
C HIS A 51 -1.81 13.31 -16.61
N THR A 52 -1.36 12.29 -17.35
CA THR A 52 -1.69 12.17 -18.78
C THR A 52 -3.13 11.72 -19.02
N LEU A 53 -3.84 11.28 -17.98
CA LEU A 53 -5.20 10.75 -18.07
C LEU A 53 -6.22 11.85 -17.75
N PRO A 54 -7.02 12.32 -18.74
CA PRO A 54 -7.96 13.42 -18.51
C PRO A 54 -9.00 13.15 -17.40
N LYS A 55 -9.37 11.87 -17.23
CA LYS A 55 -10.32 11.44 -16.19
C LYS A 55 -9.74 11.55 -14.77
N ALA A 56 -8.42 11.58 -14.62
CA ALA A 56 -7.78 11.68 -13.32
C ALA A 56 -7.62 13.14 -12.85
N GLN A 57 -7.65 14.10 -13.76
CA GLN A 57 -7.32 15.51 -13.49
C GLN A 57 -8.09 16.09 -12.30
N ALA A 58 -9.41 15.89 -12.27
CA ALA A 58 -10.28 16.40 -11.20
C ALA A 58 -9.96 15.83 -9.81
N PHE A 59 -9.28 14.69 -9.73
CA PHE A 59 -8.84 14.08 -8.46
C PHE A 59 -7.45 14.55 -8.02
N LEU A 60 -6.65 15.13 -8.94
CA LEU A 60 -5.29 15.60 -8.69
C LEU A 60 -5.23 17.09 -8.33
N ASP A 61 -6.13 17.89 -8.91
CA ASP A 61 -6.12 19.34 -8.79
C ASP A 61 -6.15 19.80 -7.31
N GLY A 62 -5.13 20.56 -6.91
CA GLY A 62 -4.97 21.06 -5.53
C GLY A 62 -4.58 20.02 -4.48
N ARG A 63 -4.40 18.74 -4.84
CA ARG A 63 -4.11 17.64 -3.87
C ARG A 63 -2.87 16.83 -4.20
N LEU A 64 -2.24 17.04 -5.37
CA LEU A 64 -1.14 16.23 -5.90
C LEU A 64 -0.04 15.89 -4.87
N GLU A 65 0.51 16.90 -4.20
CA GLU A 65 1.62 16.68 -3.25
C GLU A 65 1.19 15.89 -2.01
N THR A 66 -0.04 16.08 -1.53
CA THR A 66 -0.61 15.29 -0.43
C THR A 66 -0.82 13.84 -0.87
N LEU A 67 -1.31 13.64 -2.10
CA LEU A 67 -1.54 12.31 -2.67
C LEU A 67 -0.23 11.56 -2.90
N LYS A 68 0.83 12.23 -3.38
CA LYS A 68 2.19 11.66 -3.49
C LYS A 68 2.72 11.19 -2.13
N LYS A 69 2.60 12.02 -1.09
CA LYS A 69 3.03 11.66 0.27
C LYS A 69 2.26 10.46 0.81
N ALA A 70 0.94 10.45 0.68
CA ALA A 70 0.11 9.33 1.10
C ALA A 70 0.49 8.03 0.35
N HIS A 71 0.67 8.13 -0.98
CA HIS A 71 1.08 7.01 -1.82
C HIS A 71 2.47 6.48 -1.44
N LEU A 72 3.45 7.35 -1.21
CA LEU A 72 4.80 6.94 -0.80
C LEU A 72 4.77 6.23 0.56
N ASN A 73 4.09 6.80 1.56
CA ASN A 73 3.95 6.19 2.88
C ASN A 73 3.26 4.81 2.80
N TRP A 74 2.24 4.69 1.96
CA TRP A 74 1.57 3.42 1.70
C TRP A 74 2.52 2.42 1.02
N LEU A 75 3.24 2.81 -0.03
CA LEU A 75 4.21 1.94 -0.70
C LEU A 75 5.30 1.46 0.25
N GLU A 76 5.81 2.32 1.11
CA GLU A 76 6.84 1.96 2.10
C GLU A 76 6.35 0.93 3.11
N SER A 77 5.06 0.98 3.50
CA SER A 77 4.47 0.03 4.46
C SER A 77 4.34 -1.39 3.91
N LEU A 78 4.27 -1.54 2.58
CA LEU A 78 4.25 -2.85 1.91
C LEU A 78 5.54 -3.66 2.12
N PHE A 79 6.61 -3.04 2.65
CA PHE A 79 7.92 -3.66 2.86
C PHE A 79 8.34 -3.68 4.34
N THR A 80 7.42 -3.50 5.29
CA THR A 80 7.78 -3.49 6.73
C THR A 80 7.35 -4.75 7.47
N GLY A 81 6.21 -5.34 7.13
CA GLY A 81 5.60 -6.42 7.92
C GLY A 81 5.48 -6.08 9.43
N PRO A 82 5.02 -7.02 10.26
CA PRO A 82 4.27 -8.21 9.86
C PRO A 82 2.94 -7.85 9.18
N PHE A 83 2.46 -8.67 8.25
CA PHE A 83 1.14 -8.43 7.60
C PHE A 83 0.02 -9.07 8.41
N ASP A 84 -0.23 -8.51 9.60
CA ASP A 84 -1.17 -9.01 10.60
C ASP A 84 -2.44 -8.13 10.70
N ALA A 85 -3.19 -8.27 11.81
CA ALA A 85 -4.43 -7.52 12.03
C ALA A 85 -4.22 -6.00 12.12
N ASP A 86 -3.07 -5.54 12.62
CA ASP A 86 -2.77 -4.11 12.70
C ASP A 86 -2.41 -3.56 11.33
N PHE A 87 -1.65 -4.31 10.53
CA PHE A 87 -1.45 -3.98 9.12
C PHE A 87 -2.78 -3.93 8.36
N ALA A 88 -3.64 -4.93 8.52
CA ALA A 88 -4.95 -4.98 7.88
C ALA A 88 -5.86 -3.80 8.29
N ARG A 89 -5.82 -3.41 9.57
CA ARG A 89 -6.52 -2.23 10.08
C ARG A 89 -6.02 -0.94 9.43
N GLY A 90 -4.70 -0.78 9.30
CA GLY A 90 -4.12 0.37 8.60
C GLY A 90 -4.56 0.42 7.14
N MET A 91 -4.48 -0.71 6.44
CA MET A 91 -4.84 -0.85 5.03
C MET A 91 -6.33 -0.61 4.74
N TYR A 92 -7.21 -0.88 5.69
CA TYR A 92 -8.65 -0.66 5.53
C TYR A 92 -9.02 0.84 5.42
N HIS A 93 -8.11 1.73 5.80
CA HIS A 93 -8.30 3.18 5.77
C HIS A 93 -7.50 3.88 4.66
N VAL A 94 -6.76 3.13 3.83
CA VAL A 94 -5.96 3.64 2.71
C VAL A 94 -6.83 3.88 1.49
#